data_AF-A0A7M7T2V5-F1
#
_entry.id   AF-A0A7M7T2V5-F1
#
_cell.length_a   1.000
_cell.length_b   1.000
_cell.length_c   1.000
_cell.angle_alpha   90.00
_cell.angle_beta   90.00
_cell.angle_gamma   90.00
#
_symmetry.space_group_name_H-M   'P 1'
#
loop_
_entity.id
_entity.type
_entity.pdbx_description
1 polymer ?
#
loop_
_entity_poly.entity_id
_entity_poly.type
_entity_poly.pdbx_seq_one_letter_code
_entity_poly.pdbx_strand_id
1 'polypeptide(L)'
;MFFLKTASFFGIYILMFIEVISTMVKFLLVAGIFICTFAVVFCILIINQTQYHTFGDSLVKSLTMLTGGIDFDTVFHPMDYLYQPSAAEDFTSVVFYPHTTHVIFIIFLLTMPMVVMNLLTGLAVYDIARIRKKANTIKHTIELALDETMASADSSTPNSINSIPA
;
A
#
# COMPACT_ATOMS: atom_id res chain seq x y z
N MET A 1 0.60 24.09 -34.32
CA MET A 1 1.17 24.64 -33.06
C MET A 1 0.41 24.20 -31.79
N PHE A 2 -0.21 23.00 -31.76
CA PHE A 2 -0.97 22.51 -30.59
C PHE A 2 -0.34 21.29 -29.87
N PHE A 3 0.54 20.53 -30.54
CA PHE A 3 1.13 19.32 -29.97
C PHE A 3 2.19 19.56 -28.88
N LEU A 4 2.82 20.75 -28.85
CA LEU A 4 3.85 21.09 -27.85
C LEU A 4 3.27 21.48 -26.47
N LYS A 5 2.01 21.94 -26.41
CA LYS A 5 1.35 22.29 -25.15
C LYS A 5 0.85 21.05 -24.39
N THR A 6 0.47 20.00 -25.11
CA THR A 6 0.13 18.69 -24.55
C THR A 6 1.35 18.04 -23.88
N ALA A 7 2.57 18.21 -24.41
CA ALA A 7 3.79 17.67 -23.81
C ALA A 7 4.08 18.27 -22.41
N SER A 8 3.89 19.59 -22.23
CA SER A 8 4.02 20.23 -20.91
C SER A 8 2.89 19.89 -19.94
N PHE A 9 1.65 19.74 -20.43
CA PHE A 9 0.54 19.33 -19.57
C PHE A 9 0.73 17.88 -19.10
N PHE A 10 1.04 16.97 -20.03
CA PHE A 10 1.28 15.55 -19.73
C PHE A 10 2.43 15.37 -18.73
N GLY A 11 3.49 16.18 -18.85
CA GLY A 11 4.62 16.16 -17.92
C GLY A 11 4.23 16.38 -16.45
N ILE A 12 3.28 17.26 -16.16
CA ILE A 12 2.84 17.54 -14.77
C ILE A 12 2.01 16.38 -14.22
N TYR A 13 1.11 15.77 -15.00
CA TYR A 13 0.34 14.61 -14.55
C TYR A 13 1.22 13.38 -14.34
N ILE A 14 2.18 13.15 -15.24
CA ILE A 14 3.16 12.06 -15.07
C ILE A 14 4.00 12.28 -13.81
N LEU A 15 4.43 13.51 -13.54
CA LEU A 15 5.21 13.81 -12.35
C LEU A 15 4.41 13.53 -11.06
N MET A 16 3.13 13.95 -11.02
CA MET A 16 2.24 13.63 -9.90
C MET A 16 1.99 12.13 -9.77
N PHE A 17 1.82 11.42 -10.89
CA PHE A 17 1.62 9.97 -10.89
C PHE A 17 2.85 9.22 -10.35
N ILE A 18 4.06 9.58 -10.79
CA ILE A 18 5.30 8.97 -10.30
C ILE A 18 5.48 9.24 -8.80
N GLU A 19 5.11 10.42 -8.29
CA GLU A 19 5.17 10.74 -6.86
C GLU A 19 4.24 9.81 -6.03
N VAL A 20 3.01 9.60 -6.49
CA VAL A 20 2.06 8.69 -5.85
C VAL A 20 2.53 7.23 -5.94
N ILE A 21 3.01 6.80 -7.11
CA ILE A 21 3.53 5.44 -7.32
C ILE A 21 4.76 5.18 -6.45
N SER A 22 5.71 6.10 -6.35
CA SER A 22 6.89 5.95 -5.47
C SER A 22 6.47 5.76 -4.02
N THR A 23 5.44 6.48 -3.61
CA THR A 23 4.87 6.37 -2.26
C THR A 23 4.20 5.01 -2.07
N MET A 24 3.34 4.59 -2.99
CA MET A 24 2.73 3.25 -2.96
C MET A 24 3.77 2.13 -2.94
N VAL A 25 4.81 2.21 -3.77
CA VAL A 25 5.85 1.18 -3.87
C VAL A 25 6.60 1.00 -2.56
N LYS A 26 6.85 2.08 -1.79
CA LYS A 26 7.49 1.96 -0.46
C LYS A 26 6.64 1.13 0.50
N PHE A 27 5.34 1.38 0.55
CA PHE A 27 4.43 0.58 1.37
C PHE A 27 4.29 -0.85 0.82
N LEU A 28 4.20 -1.00 -0.51
CA LEU A 28 4.08 -2.28 -1.18
C LEU A 28 5.31 -3.17 -0.96
N LEU A 29 6.52 -2.60 -0.86
CA LEU A 29 7.75 -3.35 -0.60
C LEU A 29 7.68 -4.01 0.79
N VAL A 30 7.20 -3.28 1.81
CA VAL A 30 7.01 -3.84 3.15
C VAL A 30 6.01 -4.99 3.11
N ALA A 31 4.86 -4.83 2.44
CA ALA A 31 3.89 -5.91 2.25
C ALA A 31 4.46 -7.09 1.44
N GLY A 32 5.29 -6.81 0.43
CA GLY A 32 5.94 -7.80 -0.42
C GLY A 32 6.85 -8.74 0.36
N ILE A 33 7.58 -8.25 1.36
CA ILE A 33 8.42 -9.11 2.22
C ILE A 33 7.57 -10.12 3.00
N PHE A 34 6.40 -9.70 3.51
CA PHE A 34 5.46 -10.62 4.16
C PHE A 34 4.91 -11.64 3.17
N ILE A 35 4.47 -11.20 1.98
CA ILE A 35 3.96 -12.09 0.93
C ILE A 35 5.01 -13.13 0.54
N CYS A 36 6.26 -12.72 0.30
CA CYS A 36 7.36 -13.62 -0.01
C CYS A 36 7.62 -14.64 1.11
N THR A 37 7.55 -14.21 2.38
CA THR A 37 7.75 -15.09 3.54
C THR A 37 6.69 -16.19 3.58
N PHE A 38 5.41 -15.83 3.45
CA PHE A 38 4.32 -16.80 3.43
C PHE A 38 4.33 -17.67 2.16
N ALA A 39 4.75 -17.13 1.02
CA ALA A 39 4.92 -17.90 -0.22
C ALA A 39 5.99 -19.00 -0.07
N VAL A 40 7.13 -18.72 0.57
CA VAL A 40 8.14 -19.75 0.88
C VAL A 40 7.58 -20.79 1.85
N VAL A 41 6.88 -20.36 2.90
CA VAL A 41 6.26 -21.26 3.87
C VAL A 41 5.27 -22.21 3.17
N PHE A 42 4.40 -21.71 2.30
CA PHE A 42 3.47 -22.54 1.55
C PHE A 42 4.14 -23.43 0.50
N CYS A 43 5.19 -22.95 -0.16
CA CYS A 43 5.97 -23.76 -1.08
C CYS A 43 6.57 -25.00 -0.38
N ILE A 44 7.07 -24.85 0.85
CA ILE A 44 7.61 -25.98 1.64
C ILE A 44 6.48 -26.87 2.18
N LEU A 45 5.42 -26.27 2.70
CA LEU A 45 4.36 -26.98 3.42
C LEU A 45 3.39 -27.72 2.50
N ILE A 46 3.25 -27.23 1.27
CA ILE A 46 2.30 -27.72 0.25
C ILE A 46 3.06 -28.08 -1.05
N ILE A 47 4.34 -28.45 -0.94
CA ILE A 47 5.20 -28.81 -2.10
C ILE A 47 4.62 -29.93 -2.98
N ASN A 48 3.75 -30.74 -2.37
CA ASN A 48 3.08 -31.87 -2.98
C ASN A 48 2.02 -31.47 -4.03
N GLN A 49 1.54 -30.24 -3.98
CA GLN A 49 0.54 -29.73 -4.91
C GLN A 49 1.19 -29.07 -6.11
N THR A 50 0.66 -29.33 -7.31
CA THR A 50 1.14 -28.71 -8.56
C THR A 50 1.10 -27.19 -8.54
N GLN A 51 0.17 -26.59 -7.79
CA GLN A 51 0.03 -25.13 -7.66
C GLN A 51 1.10 -24.46 -6.78
N TYR A 52 1.91 -25.24 -6.05
CA TYR A 52 2.93 -24.75 -5.13
C TYR A 52 4.33 -25.34 -5.42
N HIS A 53 4.48 -26.03 -6.55
CA HIS A 53 5.72 -26.71 -6.94
C HIS A 53 6.89 -25.75 -7.16
N THR A 54 6.60 -24.56 -7.70
CA THR A 54 7.60 -23.50 -7.88
C THR A 54 7.35 -22.36 -6.89
N PHE A 55 8.42 -21.70 -6.46
CA PHE A 55 8.33 -20.46 -5.68
C PHE A 55 7.48 -19.40 -6.38
N GLY A 56 7.62 -19.25 -7.70
CA GLY A 56 6.83 -18.31 -8.50
C GLY A 56 5.33 -18.62 -8.46
N ASP A 57 4.96 -19.90 -8.59
CA ASP A 57 3.55 -20.33 -8.56
C ASP A 57 2.94 -20.10 -7.17
N SER A 58 3.70 -20.42 -6.12
CA SER A 58 3.30 -20.16 -4.72
C SER A 58 3.10 -18.67 -4.44
N LEU A 59 3.95 -17.81 -5.02
CA LEU A 59 3.85 -16.36 -4.90
C LEU A 59 2.59 -15.85 -5.61
N VAL A 60 2.36 -16.26 -6.85
CA VAL A 60 1.16 -15.88 -7.62
C VAL A 60 -0.11 -16.35 -6.90
N LYS A 61 -0.13 -17.59 -6.39
CA LYS A 61 -1.28 -18.11 -5.63
C LYS A 61 -1.52 -17.31 -4.35
N SER A 62 -0.46 -16.95 -3.61
CA SER A 62 -0.56 -16.07 -2.43
C SER A 62 -1.08 -14.68 -2.78
N LEU A 63 -0.72 -14.14 -3.96
CA LEU A 63 -1.19 -12.84 -4.46
C LEU A 63 -2.66 -12.87 -4.89
N THR A 64 -3.11 -13.95 -5.52
CA THR A 64 -4.53 -14.16 -5.84
C THR A 64 -5.38 -14.26 -4.57
N MET A 65 -4.87 -14.97 -3.56
CA MET A 65 -5.51 -15.04 -2.24
C MET A 65 -5.57 -13.68 -1.55
N LEU A 66 -4.53 -12.84 -1.69
CA LEU A 66 -4.50 -11.47 -1.19
C LEU A 66 -5.62 -10.61 -1.79
N THR A 67 -5.95 -10.85 -3.06
CA THR A 67 -6.99 -10.12 -3.80
C THR A 67 -8.40 -10.55 -3.40
N GLY A 68 -8.54 -11.60 -2.60
CA GLY A 68 -9.82 -12.11 -2.10
C GLY A 68 -10.31 -13.41 -2.77
N GLY A 69 -9.52 -13.99 -3.68
CA GLY A 69 -9.78 -15.31 -4.24
C GLY A 69 -9.37 -16.41 -3.26
N ILE A 70 -10.26 -16.83 -2.37
CA ILE A 70 -10.00 -17.93 -1.43
C ILE A 70 -10.41 -19.24 -2.10
N ASP A 71 -9.43 -20.01 -2.59
CA ASP A 71 -9.69 -21.32 -3.19
C ASP A 71 -9.38 -22.45 -2.20
N PHE A 72 -10.13 -22.55 -1.10
CA PHE A 72 -9.91 -23.56 -0.05
C PHE A 72 -9.97 -24.99 -0.61
N ASP A 73 -10.97 -25.28 -1.44
CA ASP A 73 -11.16 -26.61 -2.03
C ASP A 73 -9.95 -27.04 -2.87
N THR A 74 -9.36 -26.14 -3.65
CA THR A 74 -8.19 -26.47 -4.49
C THR A 74 -6.91 -26.76 -3.70
N VAL A 75 -6.82 -26.25 -2.47
CA VAL A 75 -5.63 -26.38 -1.62
C VAL A 75 -5.70 -27.63 -0.74
N PHE A 76 -6.90 -27.94 -0.25
CA PHE A 76 -7.10 -29.02 0.73
C PHE A 76 -7.83 -30.24 0.17
N HIS A 77 -8.60 -30.09 -0.91
CA HIS A 77 -9.32 -31.17 -1.61
C HIS A 77 -9.05 -31.09 -3.13
N PRO A 78 -7.79 -31.28 -3.58
CA PRO A 78 -7.44 -31.16 -4.99
C PRO A 78 -8.15 -32.18 -5.90
N MET A 79 -8.79 -33.22 -5.34
CA MET A 79 -9.47 -34.27 -6.09
C MET A 79 -10.89 -34.51 -5.58
N ASP A 80 -11.83 -34.17 -6.44
CA ASP A 80 -13.19 -34.69 -6.45
C ASP A 80 -13.09 -36.22 -6.63
N TYR A 81 -13.50 -36.99 -5.62
CA TYR A 81 -13.40 -38.46 -5.57
C TYR A 81 -14.21 -39.20 -6.65
N LEU A 82 -14.76 -38.49 -7.65
CA LEU A 82 -15.73 -39.03 -8.60
C LEU A 82 -15.16 -39.39 -9.98
N TYR A 83 -13.89 -39.12 -10.29
CA TYR A 83 -13.31 -39.48 -11.59
C TYR A 83 -11.94 -40.17 -11.49
N GLN A 84 -12.03 -41.50 -11.49
CA GLN A 84 -11.04 -42.49 -11.92
C GLN A 84 -10.07 -43.05 -10.85
N PRO A 85 -10.22 -44.34 -10.45
CA PRO A 85 -9.24 -45.06 -9.66
C PRO A 85 -8.16 -45.61 -10.60
N SER A 86 -7.04 -44.91 -10.74
CA SER A 86 -5.81 -45.53 -11.23
C SER A 86 -5.01 -46.01 -10.03
N ALA A 87 -4.76 -47.31 -9.97
CA ALA A 87 -4.11 -48.06 -8.89
C ALA A 87 -2.61 -47.74 -8.72
N ALA A 88 -2.29 -46.49 -8.44
CA ALA A 88 -1.05 -46.06 -7.86
C ALA A 88 -1.43 -45.11 -6.73
N GLU A 89 -1.09 -45.47 -5.49
CA GLU A 89 -1.26 -44.62 -4.31
C GLU A 89 -0.50 -43.31 -4.55
N ASP A 90 -1.20 -42.31 -5.11
CA ASP A 90 -0.57 -41.10 -5.59
C ASP A 90 -0.36 -40.17 -4.39
N PHE A 91 0.91 -40.10 -3.99
CA PHE A 91 1.43 -39.26 -2.90
C PHE A 91 1.00 -37.79 -3.01
N THR A 92 0.53 -37.35 -4.17
CA THR A 92 0.04 -36.00 -4.54
C THR A 92 -1.32 -35.64 -3.92
N SER A 93 -2.09 -36.61 -3.42
CA SER A 93 -3.45 -36.39 -2.91
C SER A 93 -3.53 -35.96 -1.44
N VAL A 94 -2.45 -36.15 -0.66
CA VAL A 94 -2.47 -35.94 0.79
C VAL A 94 -1.46 -34.87 1.19
N VAL A 95 -1.91 -33.80 1.84
CA VAL A 95 -1.00 -32.82 2.46
C VAL A 95 -0.21 -33.53 3.56
N PHE A 96 1.13 -33.50 3.52
CA PHE A 96 1.99 -34.19 4.49
C PHE A 96 1.69 -33.82 5.95
N TYR A 97 1.29 -32.57 6.18
CA TYR A 97 0.99 -32.03 7.51
C TYR A 97 -0.38 -31.32 7.52
N PRO A 98 -1.51 -32.05 7.45
CA PRO A 98 -2.82 -31.44 7.22
C PRO A 98 -3.22 -30.47 8.33
N HIS A 99 -2.94 -30.81 9.60
CA HIS A 99 -3.23 -29.94 10.74
C HIS A 99 -2.36 -28.68 10.77
N THR A 100 -1.05 -28.83 10.55
CA THR A 100 -0.10 -27.70 10.55
C THR A 100 -0.41 -26.74 9.40
N THR A 101 -0.74 -27.26 8.22
CA THR A 101 -1.15 -26.46 7.06
C THR A 101 -2.42 -25.68 7.33
N HIS A 102 -3.44 -26.29 7.97
CA HIS A 102 -4.65 -25.56 8.35
C HIS A 102 -4.35 -24.39 9.29
N VAL A 103 -3.56 -24.61 10.34
CA VAL A 103 -3.22 -23.57 11.31
C VAL A 103 -2.47 -22.41 10.65
N ILE A 104 -1.44 -22.71 9.85
CA ILE A 104 -0.66 -21.70 9.14
C ILE A 104 -1.51 -20.97 8.10
N PHE A 105 -2.40 -21.68 7.42
CA PHE A 105 -3.33 -21.09 6.44
C PHE A 105 -4.32 -20.13 7.09
N ILE A 106 -4.88 -20.47 8.25
CA ILE A 106 -5.76 -19.56 9.01
C ILE A 106 -4.99 -18.32 9.46
N ILE A 107 -3.76 -18.48 9.96
CA ILE A 107 -2.90 -17.34 10.35
C ILE A 107 -2.64 -16.45 9.13
N PHE A 108 -2.35 -17.03 7.98
CA PHE A 108 -2.18 -16.30 6.72
C PHE A 108 -3.45 -15.53 6.32
N LEU A 109 -4.63 -16.16 6.40
CA LEU A 109 -5.91 -15.53 6.08
C LEU A 109 -6.25 -14.36 7.01
N LEU A 110 -5.79 -14.36 8.26
CA LEU A 110 -5.96 -13.23 9.17
C LEU A 110 -4.90 -12.14 8.95
N THR A 111 -3.65 -12.57 8.74
CA THR A 111 -2.50 -11.67 8.64
C THR A 111 -2.48 -10.90 7.31
N MET A 112 -2.80 -11.54 6.19
CA MET A 112 -2.76 -10.90 4.87
C MET A 112 -3.73 -9.73 4.72
N PRO A 113 -5.02 -9.85 5.08
CA PRO A 113 -5.93 -8.71 5.08
C PRO A 113 -5.51 -7.63 6.07
N MET A 114 -4.95 -7.98 7.24
CA MET A 114 -4.39 -6.97 8.14
C MET A 114 -3.24 -6.21 7.49
N VAL A 115 -2.31 -6.88 6.79
CA VAL A 115 -1.19 -6.24 6.09
C VAL A 115 -1.70 -5.31 4.98
N VAL A 116 -2.70 -5.73 4.20
CA VAL A 116 -3.29 -4.90 3.14
C VAL A 116 -4.05 -3.72 3.71
N MET A 117 -4.87 -3.93 4.75
CA MET A 117 -5.60 -2.86 5.41
C MET A 117 -4.65 -1.85 6.07
N ASN A 118 -3.53 -2.31 6.64
CA ASN A 118 -2.49 -1.45 7.17
C ASN A 118 -1.74 -0.69 6.07
N LEU A 119 -1.64 -1.24 4.86
CA LEU A 119 -1.08 -0.55 3.70
C LEU A 119 -2.03 0.55 3.20
N LEU A 120 -3.33 0.26 3.06
CA LEU A 120 -4.34 1.22 2.64
C LEU A 120 -4.51 2.35 3.67
N THR A 121 -4.58 1.99 4.95
CA THR A 121 -4.62 2.95 6.06
C THR A 121 -3.31 3.71 6.15
N GLY A 122 -2.16 3.04 5.96
CA GLY A 122 -0.84 3.65 5.96
C GLY A 122 -0.66 4.70 4.86
N LEU A 123 -1.19 4.44 3.65
CA LEU A 123 -1.23 5.40 2.55
C LEU A 123 -2.14 6.59 2.89
N ALA A 124 -3.36 6.33 3.38
CA ALA A 124 -4.29 7.39 3.79
C ALA A 124 -3.72 8.26 4.93
N VAL A 125 -3.03 7.64 5.89
CA VAL A 125 -2.34 8.31 7.00
C VAL A 125 -1.11 9.10 6.51
N TYR A 126 -0.39 8.56 5.54
CA TYR A 126 0.73 9.26 4.91
C TYR A 126 0.26 10.52 4.18
N ASP A 127 -0.82 10.41 3.41
CA ASP A 127 -1.39 11.53 2.67
C ASP A 127 -1.95 12.62 3.59
N ILE A 128 -2.72 12.25 4.63
CA ILE A 128 -3.23 13.23 5.60
C ILE A 128 -2.10 13.92 6.37
N ALA A 129 -1.01 13.20 6.69
CA ALA A 129 0.16 13.80 7.33
C ALA A 129 0.85 14.83 6.42
N ARG A 130 0.96 14.55 5.12
CA ARG A 130 1.54 15.49 4.13
C ARG A 130 0.67 16.74 3.97
N ILE A 131 -0.65 16.57 3.89
CA ILE A 131 -1.60 17.69 3.81
C ILE A 131 -1.50 18.57 5.06
N ARG A 132 -1.49 17.94 6.25
CA ARG A 132 -1.38 18.67 7.53
C ARG A 132 -0.06 19.44 7.65
N LYS A 133 1.05 18.84 7.23
CA LYS A 133 2.36 19.51 7.20
C LYS A 133 2.35 20.73 6.28
N LYS A 134 1.78 20.59 5.07
CA LYS A 134 1.64 21.71 4.12
C LYS A 134 0.77 22.83 4.68
N ALA A 135 -0.35 22.50 5.32
CA ALA A 135 -1.24 23.48 5.94
C ALA A 135 -0.56 24.27 7.07
N ASN A 136 0.22 23.59 7.93
CA ASN A 136 0.98 24.25 8.99
C ASN A 136 2.04 25.23 8.44
N THR A 137 2.75 24.86 7.37
CA THR A 137 3.69 25.78 6.71
C THR A 137 2.98 27.01 6.18
N ILE A 138 1.84 26.85 5.51
CA ILE A 138 1.04 27.97 5.00
C ILE A 138 0.56 28.87 6.14
N LYS A 139 0.08 28.30 7.25
CA LYS A 139 -0.37 29.04 8.44
C LYS A 139 0.73 29.96 8.97
N HIS A 140 1.94 29.45 9.17
CA HIS A 140 3.06 30.26 9.67
C HIS A 140 3.47 31.36 8.71
N THR A 141 3.45 31.10 7.40
CA THR A 141 3.74 32.15 6.40
C THR A 141 2.69 33.27 6.42
N ILE A 142 1.41 32.93 6.63
CA ILE A 142 0.34 33.93 6.76
C ILE A 142 0.52 34.78 8.04
N GLU A 143 0.87 34.16 9.17
CA GLU A 143 1.15 34.87 10.43
C GLU A 143 2.30 35.88 10.26
N LEU A 144 3.41 35.47 9.64
CA LEU A 144 4.56 36.35 9.41
C LEU A 144 4.23 37.53 8.47
N ALA A 145 3.48 37.28 7.40
CA ALA A 145 3.06 38.34 6.49
C ALA A 145 2.11 39.35 7.16
N LEU A 146 1.27 38.90 8.10
CA LEU A 146 0.39 39.77 8.87
C LEU A 146 1.20 40.69 9.80
N ASP A 147 2.19 40.14 10.52
CA ASP A 147 3.07 40.92 11.39
C ASP A 147 3.85 42.01 10.62
N GLU A 148 4.33 41.71 9.41
CA GLU A 148 4.99 42.69 8.54
C GLU A 148 4.03 43.82 8.08
N THR A 149 2.78 43.47 7.76
CA THR A 149 1.76 44.48 7.39
C THR A 149 1.34 45.36 8.57
N MET A 150 1.29 44.80 9.78
CA MET A 150 1.01 45.58 11.00
C MET A 150 2.18 46.50 11.36
N ALA A 151 3.42 46.02 11.27
CA ALA A 151 4.61 46.83 11.51
C ALA A 151 4.76 47.99 10.50
N SER A 152 4.44 47.76 9.23
CA SER A 152 4.44 48.82 8.21
C SER A 152 3.30 49.83 8.39
N ALA A 153 2.11 49.40 8.83
CA ALA A 153 1.00 50.29 9.13
C ALA A 153 1.29 51.23 10.33
N ASP A 154 1.90 50.72 11.40
CA ASP A 154 2.22 51.50 12.61
C ASP A 154 3.34 52.55 12.35
N SER A 155 4.24 52.27 11.40
CA SER A 155 5.26 53.23 10.94
C SER A 155 4.73 54.39 10.10
N SER A 156 3.48 54.30 9.64
CA SER A 156 2.88 55.24 8.67
C SER A 156 1.88 56.24 9.27
N THR A 157 1.53 56.14 10.56
CA THR A 157 0.75 57.17 11.27
C THR A 157 1.64 58.37 11.63
N PRO A 158 1.47 59.55 10.99
CA PRO A 158 2.26 60.72 11.32
C PRO A 158 1.77 61.28 12.65
N ASN A 159 2.70 61.45 13.59
CA ASN A 159 2.48 62.11 14.86
C ASN A 159 2.16 63.61 14.61
N SER A 160 0.89 63.96 14.38
CA SER A 160 0.43 65.32 14.05
C SER A 160 -0.15 66.09 15.23
N ILE A 161 0.20 65.73 16.47
CA ILE A 161 -0.24 66.45 17.67
C ILE A 161 1.01 66.96 18.42
N ASN A 162 1.65 68.02 17.91
CA ASN A 162 2.37 69.02 18.71
C ASN A 162 2.98 70.12 17.83
N SER A 163 2.17 71.12 17.47
CA SER A 163 2.65 72.48 17.19
C SER A 163 1.48 73.47 17.13
N ILE A 164 0.97 73.89 18.29
CA ILE A 164 0.21 75.14 18.41
C ILE A 164 1.16 76.13 19.10
N PRO A 165 1.67 77.17 18.41
CA PRO A 165 2.44 78.20 19.07
C PRO A 165 1.50 79.17 19.78
N ALA A 166 1.88 79.55 21.01
CA ALA A 166 1.34 80.68 21.75
C ALA A 166 2.02 81.98 21.32
#